data_AF-A0A7C8V876-F1
#
_entry.id   AF-A0A7C8V876-F1
#
_cell.length_a   1.000
_cell.length_b   1.000
_cell.length_c   1.000
_cell.angle_alpha   90.00
_cell.angle_beta   90.00
_cell.angle_gamma   90.00
#
_symmetry.space_group_name_H-M   'P 1'
#
loop_
_entity.id
_entity.type
_entity.pdbx_description
1 polymer ?
#
loop_
_entity_poly.entity_id
_entity_poly.type
_entity_poly.pdbx_seq_one_letter_code
_entity_poly.pdbx_strand_id
1 'polypeptide(L)'
;MASPPVQNPSSEYPNTNQPGDEEVHFWPTDSPEEQQNLSELLQSDFGSLGVLGVNMNGPRVVCTGCGKLSGFDDVVSTALKTGAHTVTYMVDAIRSGRFLPSNQHENVYCYKCGEAWPKRWGWPRYGGWLVRGPDLGSDLPLAE
;
A
#
# COMPACT_ATOMS: atom_id res chain seq x y z
N MET A 1 11.36 -13.80 26.71
CA MET A 1 12.28 -13.50 25.59
C MET A 1 11.68 -12.32 24.85
N ALA A 2 12.35 -11.17 24.81
CA ALA A 2 11.82 -9.97 24.18
C ALA A 2 12.07 -10.05 22.66
N SER A 3 11.04 -9.76 21.85
CA SER A 3 11.20 -9.66 20.39
C SER A 3 12.19 -8.54 20.04
N PRO A 4 13.04 -8.72 19.02
CA PRO A 4 13.94 -7.66 18.58
C PRO A 4 13.14 -6.47 18.03
N PRO A 5 13.64 -5.23 18.19
CA PRO A 5 13.00 -4.05 17.61
C PRO A 5 12.97 -4.19 16.09
N VAL A 6 11.80 -4.02 15.50
CA VAL A 6 11.62 -3.93 14.04
C VAL A 6 12.37 -2.68 13.59
N GLN A 7 13.54 -2.87 12.97
CA GLN A 7 14.28 -1.78 12.36
C GLN A 7 13.47 -1.28 11.17
N ASN A 8 13.12 0.01 11.19
CA ASN A 8 12.45 0.67 10.08
C ASN A 8 13.46 0.82 8.93
N PRO A 9 13.28 0.16 7.77
CA PRO A 9 14.20 0.27 6.64
C PRO A 9 14.25 1.68 6.01
N SER A 10 13.47 2.65 6.50
CA SER A 10 13.57 4.05 6.09
C SER A 10 14.92 4.73 6.38
N SER A 11 15.84 4.15 7.16
CA SER A 11 17.14 4.80 7.43
C SER A 11 18.18 4.66 6.32
N GLU A 12 17.98 3.76 5.35
CA GLU A 12 18.98 3.45 4.31
C GLU A 12 18.78 4.25 3.01
N TYR A 13 17.66 4.98 2.87
CA TYR A 13 17.45 5.87 1.74
C TYR A 13 17.82 7.30 2.15
N PRO A 14 18.81 7.94 1.49
CA PRO A 14 19.19 9.31 1.81
C PRO A 14 17.97 10.22 1.63
N ASN A 15 17.59 10.87 2.72
CA ASN A 15 16.52 11.85 2.77
C ASN A 15 16.98 13.10 1.98
N THR A 16 16.60 13.20 0.72
CA THR A 16 16.90 14.35 -0.16
C THR A 16 15.85 15.44 -0.07
N ASN A 17 15.28 15.67 1.12
CA ASN A 17 14.12 16.54 1.22
C ASN A 17 14.46 18.04 1.01
N GLN A 18 13.83 18.67 0.02
CA GLN A 18 13.74 20.12 -0.17
C GLN A 18 12.40 20.67 0.38
N PRO A 19 12.28 21.95 0.75
CA PRO A 19 11.05 22.47 1.35
C PRO A 19 9.90 22.47 0.34
N GLY A 20 8.92 21.58 0.54
CA GLY A 20 7.82 21.31 -0.41
C GLY A 20 7.56 19.82 -0.65
N ASP A 21 8.34 18.93 -0.05
CA ASP A 21 8.16 17.49 -0.21
C ASP A 21 6.89 16.98 0.47
N GLU A 22 6.13 16.18 -0.27
CA GLU A 22 5.02 15.40 0.24
C GLU A 22 5.54 14.50 1.37
N GLU A 23 5.00 14.64 2.58
CA GLU A 23 5.34 13.76 3.69
C GLU A 23 4.94 12.33 3.33
N VAL A 24 5.92 11.42 3.29
CA VAL A 24 5.71 10.02 2.97
C VAL A 24 5.33 9.27 4.24
N HIS A 25 4.16 8.66 4.25
CA HIS A 25 3.66 7.88 5.36
C HIS A 25 3.61 6.39 5.01
N PHE A 26 4.32 5.57 5.79
CA PHE A 26 4.28 4.12 5.65
C PHE A 26 3.02 3.52 6.30
N TRP A 27 2.30 2.71 5.54
CA TRP A 27 1.08 2.02 5.95
C TRP A 27 1.35 0.51 5.96
N PRO A 28 1.59 -0.12 7.14
CA PRO A 28 1.92 -1.53 7.23
C PRO A 28 0.72 -2.42 6.92
N THR A 29 0.90 -3.46 6.11
CA THR A 29 -0.13 -4.47 5.79
C THR A 29 -0.03 -5.71 6.68
N ASP A 30 0.33 -5.52 7.96
CA ASP A 30 0.59 -6.59 8.93
C ASP A 30 -0.67 -7.06 9.67
N SER A 31 -1.78 -6.31 9.60
CA SER A 31 -3.07 -6.71 10.16
C SER A 31 -3.62 -7.98 9.49
N PRO A 32 -3.98 -9.03 10.25
CA PRO A 32 -4.59 -10.23 9.69
C PRO A 32 -5.91 -9.95 8.94
N GLU A 33 -6.71 -9.00 9.44
CA GLU A 33 -7.96 -8.58 8.78
C GLU A 33 -7.67 -7.92 7.43
N GLU A 34 -6.67 -7.03 7.38
CA GLU A 34 -6.27 -6.35 6.13
C GLU A 34 -5.71 -7.34 5.10
N GLN A 35 -4.86 -8.29 5.53
CA GLN A 35 -4.32 -9.33 4.64
C GLN A 35 -5.40 -10.28 4.11
N GLN A 36 -6.37 -10.66 4.94
CA GLN A 36 -7.50 -11.46 4.49
C GLN A 36 -8.34 -10.70 3.46
N ASN A 37 -8.71 -9.45 3.75
CA ASN A 37 -9.47 -8.61 2.83
C ASN A 37 -8.75 -8.45 1.48
N LEU A 38 -7.44 -8.18 1.51
CA LEU A 38 -6.62 -8.07 0.32
C LEU A 38 -6.58 -9.37 -0.48
N SER A 39 -6.51 -10.52 0.19
CA SER A 39 -6.50 -11.81 -0.48
C SER A 39 -7.82 -12.10 -1.19
N GLU A 40 -8.94 -11.76 -0.55
CA GLU A 40 -10.28 -11.89 -1.12
C GLU A 40 -10.48 -10.94 -2.32
N LEU A 41 -10.09 -9.67 -2.19
CA LEU A 41 -10.19 -8.66 -3.25
C LEU A 41 -9.33 -9.00 -4.47
N LEU A 42 -8.11 -9.50 -4.23
CA LEU A 42 -7.15 -9.81 -5.28
C LEU A 42 -7.29 -11.23 -5.82
N GLN A 43 -8.17 -12.05 -5.22
CA GLN A 43 -8.37 -13.46 -5.57
C GLN A 43 -7.04 -14.24 -5.61
N SER A 44 -6.13 -13.90 -4.70
CA SER A 44 -4.77 -14.42 -4.60
C SER A 44 -4.33 -14.39 -3.15
N ASP A 45 -3.43 -15.29 -2.74
CA ASP A 45 -2.80 -15.21 -1.43
C ASP A 45 -1.93 -13.94 -1.36
N PHE A 46 -2.38 -12.92 -0.63
CA PHE A 46 -1.67 -11.66 -0.49
C PHE A 46 -0.35 -11.83 0.29
N GLY A 47 -0.31 -12.72 1.28
CA GLY A 47 0.89 -12.97 2.08
C GLY A 47 2.06 -13.46 1.21
N SER A 48 1.76 -14.26 0.18
CA SER A 48 2.75 -14.73 -0.79
C SER A 48 3.38 -13.61 -1.65
N LEU A 49 2.78 -12.41 -1.69
CA LEU A 49 3.29 -11.29 -2.47
C LEU A 49 4.44 -10.53 -1.76
N GLY A 50 4.73 -10.85 -0.50
CA GLY A 50 5.88 -10.31 0.24
C GLY A 50 5.79 -8.81 0.54
N VAL A 51 4.58 -8.25 0.55
CA VAL A 51 4.32 -6.83 0.80
C VAL A 51 4.29 -6.58 2.31
N LEU A 52 5.17 -5.70 2.80
CA LEU A 52 5.17 -5.25 4.19
C LEU A 52 4.23 -4.06 4.40
N GLY A 53 4.02 -3.27 3.35
CA GLY A 53 3.12 -2.14 3.39
C GLY A 53 3.23 -1.26 2.16
N VAL A 54 2.55 -0.13 2.20
CA VAL A 54 2.53 0.87 1.13
C VAL A 54 2.91 2.24 1.64
N ASN A 55 3.51 3.06 0.78
CA ASN A 55 3.81 4.46 1.07
C ASN A 55 2.71 5.35 0.50
N MET A 56 2.22 6.29 1.31
CA MET A 56 1.10 7.18 1.00
C MET A 56 1.42 8.63 1.33
N ASN A 57 0.84 9.58 0.59
CA ASN A 57 0.95 11.03 0.86
C ASN A 57 0.06 11.53 2.02
N GLY A 58 -0.32 10.62 2.93
CA GLY A 58 -1.05 11.00 4.13
C GLY A 58 -1.04 9.88 5.18
N PRO A 59 -1.23 10.23 6.46
CA PRO A 59 -1.28 9.24 7.53
C PRO A 59 -2.56 8.40 7.43
N ARG A 60 -2.55 7.24 8.08
CA ARG A 60 -3.77 6.44 8.31
C ARG A 60 -4.76 7.23 9.16
N VAL A 61 -6.06 7.05 8.91
CA VAL A 61 -7.13 7.69 9.68
C VAL A 61 -8.19 6.67 10.09
N VAL A 62 -8.91 6.95 11.16
CA VAL A 62 -10.00 6.09 11.65
C VAL A 62 -11.31 6.49 10.98
N CYS A 63 -12.04 5.52 10.46
CA CYS A 63 -13.31 5.72 9.78
C CYS A 63 -14.35 6.25 10.77
N THR A 64 -14.97 7.38 10.46
CA THR A 64 -16.02 8.00 11.29
C THR A 64 -17.32 7.18 11.31
N GLY A 65 -17.56 6.36 10.28
CA GLY A 65 -18.76 5.53 10.18
C GLY A 65 -18.68 4.21 10.94
N CYS A 66 -17.54 3.51 10.90
CA CYS A 66 -17.43 2.16 11.49
C CYS A 66 -16.19 1.93 12.38
N GLY A 67 -15.32 2.92 12.56
CA GLY A 67 -14.14 2.82 13.41
C GLY A 67 -12.96 2.02 12.84
N LYS A 68 -13.07 1.48 11.60
CA LYS A 68 -11.93 0.82 10.92
C LYS A 68 -10.78 1.81 10.70
N LEU A 69 -9.53 1.41 10.94
CA LEU A 69 -8.36 2.18 10.52
C LEU A 69 -8.15 2.03 9.00
N SER A 70 -7.83 3.13 8.32
CA SER A 70 -7.61 3.10 6.88
C SER A 70 -6.42 2.21 6.50
N GLY A 71 -6.58 1.47 5.41
CA GLY A 71 -5.61 0.48 4.95
C GLY A 71 -5.49 0.46 3.43
N PHE A 72 -4.56 -0.37 2.96
CA PHE A 72 -4.36 -0.65 1.54
C PHE A 72 -5.56 -1.40 0.95
N ASP A 73 -6.26 -2.20 1.76
CA ASP A 73 -7.53 -2.85 1.38
C ASP A 73 -8.60 -1.84 0.92
N ASP A 74 -8.67 -0.66 1.54
CA ASP A 74 -9.58 0.42 1.13
C ASP A 74 -9.23 0.97 -0.27
N VAL A 75 -7.93 1.14 -0.55
CA VAL A 75 -7.42 1.63 -1.85
C VAL A 75 -7.70 0.59 -2.94
N VAL A 76 -7.36 -0.68 -2.69
CA VAL A 76 -7.60 -1.79 -3.62
C VAL A 76 -9.10 -1.95 -3.88
N SER A 77 -9.92 -2.00 -2.83
CA SER A 77 -11.37 -2.13 -2.97
C SER A 77 -11.97 -0.98 -3.77
N THR A 78 -11.54 0.26 -3.52
CA THR A 78 -12.00 1.43 -4.27
C THR A 78 -11.63 1.32 -5.74
N ALA A 79 -10.39 0.97 -6.07
CA ALA A 79 -9.93 0.85 -7.45
C ALA A 79 -10.71 -0.22 -8.23
N LEU A 80 -11.03 -1.35 -7.58
CA LEU A 80 -11.82 -2.43 -8.17
C LEU A 80 -13.30 -2.02 -8.32
N LYS A 81 -13.92 -1.43 -7.28
CA LYS A 81 -15.33 -1.03 -7.29
C LYS A 81 -15.63 0.08 -8.30
N THR A 82 -14.69 1.00 -8.50
CA THR A 82 -14.83 2.09 -9.49
C THR A 82 -14.49 1.63 -10.91
N GLY A 83 -13.98 0.41 -11.09
CA GLY A 83 -13.54 -0.10 -12.39
C GLY A 83 -12.26 0.56 -12.92
N ALA A 84 -11.55 1.34 -12.10
CA ALA A 84 -10.28 1.96 -12.48
C ALA A 84 -9.22 0.92 -12.84
N HIS A 85 -9.23 -0.22 -12.13
CA HIS A 85 -8.31 -1.34 -12.35
C HIS A 85 -9.06 -2.68 -12.30
N THR A 86 -8.54 -3.68 -13.01
CA THR A 86 -8.97 -5.07 -12.88
C THR A 86 -8.18 -5.78 -11.78
N VAL A 87 -8.71 -6.90 -11.27
CA VAL A 87 -7.98 -7.76 -10.31
C VAL A 87 -6.61 -8.17 -10.85
N THR A 88 -6.55 -8.61 -12.10
CA THR A 88 -5.30 -9.02 -12.76
C THR A 88 -4.29 -7.87 -12.79
N TYR A 89 -4.72 -6.67 -13.19
CA TYR A 89 -3.84 -5.50 -13.21
C TYR A 89 -3.29 -5.19 -11.82
N MET A 90 -4.13 -5.24 -10.78
CA MET A 90 -3.70 -4.98 -9.40
C MET A 90 -2.65 -6.00 -8.94
N VAL A 91 -2.88 -7.30 -9.20
CA VAL A 91 -1.91 -8.36 -8.85
C VAL A 91 -0.58 -8.16 -9.58
N ASP A 92 -0.60 -7.85 -10.87
CA ASP A 92 0.62 -7.62 -11.66
C ASP A 92 1.37 -6.35 -11.22
N ALA A 93 0.64 -5.28 -10.89
CA ALA A 93 1.22 -4.05 -10.35
C ALA A 93 1.89 -4.33 -8.99
N ILE A 94 1.21 -5.04 -8.08
CA ILE A 94 1.77 -5.43 -6.79
C ILE A 94 3.02 -6.30 -6.99
N ARG A 95 2.95 -7.32 -7.87
CA ARG A 95 4.05 -8.27 -8.14
C ARG A 95 5.27 -7.62 -8.79
N SER A 96 5.06 -6.70 -9.72
CA SER A 96 6.16 -6.00 -10.37
C SER A 96 6.74 -4.89 -9.50
N GLY A 97 5.97 -4.39 -8.51
CA GLY A 97 6.27 -3.16 -7.78
C GLY A 97 6.21 -1.91 -8.68
N ARG A 98 5.94 -2.07 -9.98
CA ARG A 98 5.86 -0.98 -10.94
C ARG A 98 4.46 -0.41 -10.87
N PHE A 99 4.36 0.89 -10.63
CA PHE A 99 3.17 1.64 -10.91
C PHE A 99 3.48 2.69 -11.98
N LEU A 100 2.53 2.93 -12.87
CA LEU A 100 2.56 4.16 -13.64
C LEU A 100 2.19 5.28 -12.68
N PRO A 101 2.91 6.42 -12.66
CA PRO A 101 2.51 7.57 -11.87
C PRO A 101 1.19 8.10 -12.42
N SER A 102 0.08 7.53 -11.96
CA SER A 102 -1.24 8.06 -12.18
C SER A 102 -1.65 8.82 -10.94
N ASN A 103 -2.17 10.00 -11.23
CA ASN A 103 -2.84 10.99 -10.41
C ASN A 103 -3.54 10.41 -9.16
N GLN A 104 -3.52 11.22 -8.08
CA GLN A 104 -4.24 11.07 -6.81
C GLN A 104 -5.39 10.06 -6.83
N HIS A 105 -5.48 9.21 -5.79
CA HIS A 105 -6.71 8.46 -5.53
C HIS A 105 -7.78 9.43 -5.03
N GLU A 106 -8.45 10.10 -5.96
CA GLU A 106 -9.63 10.89 -5.63
C GLU A 106 -10.72 9.94 -5.11
N ASN A 107 -11.14 10.18 -3.86
CA ASN A 107 -12.23 9.46 -3.19
C ASN A 107 -11.95 7.98 -2.91
N VAL A 108 -11.06 7.70 -1.96
CA VAL A 108 -10.99 6.37 -1.33
C VAL A 108 -12.17 6.21 -0.38
N TYR A 109 -12.77 5.02 -0.34
CA TYR A 109 -13.88 4.68 0.56
C TYR A 109 -13.45 3.58 1.52
N CYS A 110 -14.02 3.60 2.73
CA CYS A 110 -13.83 2.54 3.71
C CYS A 110 -14.37 1.21 3.16
N TYR A 111 -13.52 0.19 3.10
CA TYR A 111 -13.87 -1.16 2.63
C TYR A 111 -15.07 -1.73 3.38
N LYS A 112 -15.13 -1.50 4.70
CA LYS A 112 -16.10 -2.10 5.62
C LYS A 112 -17.49 -1.48 5.53
N CYS A 113 -17.60 -0.14 5.46
CA CYS A 113 -18.91 0.55 5.53
C CYS A 113 -19.20 1.50 4.37
N GLY A 114 -18.26 1.69 3.44
CA GLY A 114 -18.44 2.56 2.27
C GLY A 114 -18.34 4.07 2.54
N GLU A 115 -18.06 4.49 3.78
CA GLU A 115 -17.89 5.91 4.12
C GLU A 115 -16.69 6.50 3.35
N ALA A 116 -16.84 7.69 2.80
CA ALA A 116 -15.75 8.39 2.12
C ALA A 116 -14.70 8.87 3.12
N TRP A 117 -13.43 8.70 2.80
CA TRP A 117 -12.37 9.21 3.67
C TRP A 117 -12.27 10.75 3.54
N PRO A 118 -12.08 11.47 4.66
CA PRO A 118 -12.10 12.94 4.68
C PRO A 118 -10.86 13.57 4.02
N LYS A 119 -9.83 12.77 3.73
CA LYS A 119 -8.58 13.20 3.10
C LYS A 119 -8.43 12.54 1.74
N ARG A 120 -7.89 13.30 0.78
CA ARG A 120 -7.41 12.75 -0.48
C ARG A 120 -6.06 12.10 -0.24
N TRP A 121 -5.93 10.84 -0.59
CA TRP A 121 -4.65 10.14 -0.56
C TRP A 121 -4.12 9.93 -1.96
N GLY A 122 -2.81 9.72 -2.06
CA GLY A 122 -2.13 9.43 -3.31
C GLY A 122 -0.81 8.73 -3.04
N TRP A 123 -0.18 8.29 -4.12
CA TRP A 123 1.15 7.72 -4.08
C TRP A 123 2.20 8.83 -4.02
N PRO A 124 3.27 8.66 -3.22
CA PRO A 124 4.36 9.61 -3.22
C PRO A 124 5.07 9.61 -4.57
N ARG A 125 5.46 10.81 -5.01
CA ARG A 125 6.20 10.99 -6.27
C ARG A 125 7.56 10.28 -6.24
N TYR A 126 8.17 10.14 -5.07
CA TYR A 126 9.49 9.53 -4.85
C TYR A 126 9.43 8.45 -3.77
N GLY A 127 10.34 7.48 -3.79
CA GLY A 127 10.46 6.46 -2.73
C GLY A 127 9.67 5.17 -2.95
N GLY A 128 8.95 5.03 -4.08
CA GLY A 128 8.17 3.84 -4.40
C GLY A 128 6.90 3.71 -3.54
N TRP A 129 5.84 3.16 -4.12
CA TRP A 129 4.54 3.00 -3.45
C TRP A 129 4.45 1.73 -2.60
N LEU A 130 5.31 0.74 -2.84
CA LEU A 130 5.28 -0.58 -2.23
C LEU A 130 6.57 -0.84 -1.44
N VAL A 131 6.45 -1.34 -0.22
CA VAL A 131 7.57 -1.79 0.61
C VAL A 131 7.49 -3.31 0.74
N ARG A 132 8.61 -3.99 0.50
CA ARG A 132 8.71 -5.45 0.57
C ARG A 132 9.69 -5.90 1.63
N GLY A 133 9.49 -7.12 2.11
CA GLY A 133 10.44 -7.76 3.01
C GLY A 133 11.74 -8.13 2.28
N PRO A 134 12.83 -8.38 3.02
CA PRO A 134 14.05 -8.93 2.42
C PRO A 134 13.70 -10.23 1.68
N ASP A 135 13.87 -10.18 0.36
CA ASP A 135 13.64 -11.17 -0.66
C ASP A 135 13.15 -12.57 -0.22
N LEU A 136 11.87 -12.85 -0.48
CA LEU A 136 11.49 -14.17 -1.01
C LEU A 136 11.76 -14.14 -2.53
N GLY A 137 13.04 -14.21 -2.90
CA GLY A 137 13.50 -14.46 -4.28
C GLY A 137 13.73 -13.23 -5.15
N SER A 138 14.85 -12.55 -4.93
CA SER A 138 15.53 -11.77 -5.97
C SER A 138 16.28 -12.72 -6.92
N ASP A 139 15.54 -13.51 -7.69
CA ASP A 139 16.06 -14.19 -8.89
C ASP A 139 15.19 -13.79 -10.09
N LEU A 140 15.25 -12.51 -10.46
CA LEU A 140 15.05 -12.13 -11.85
C LEU A 140 16.43 -12.11 -12.50
N PRO A 141 16.79 -13.08 -13.37
CA PRO A 141 17.98 -12.95 -14.18
C PRO A 141 17.82 -11.69 -15.03
N LEU A 142 18.79 -10.79 -14.90
CA LEU A 142 19.01 -9.71 -15.86
C LEU A 142 19.12 -10.37 -17.25
N ALA A 143 18.25 -9.93 -18.16
CA ALA A 143 18.31 -10.33 -19.56
C ALA A 143 19.73 -10.10 -20.12
N GLU A 144 20.25 -11.10 -20.83
CA GLU A 144 21.46 -10.99 -21.68
C GLU A 144 21.28 -9.96 -22.80
#